data_AF-A0A8H2X582-F1
#
_entry.id   AF-A0A8H2X582-F1
#
_cell.length_a   1.000
_cell.length_b   1.000
_cell.length_c   1.000
_cell.angle_alpha   90.00
_cell.angle_beta   90.00
_cell.angle_gamma   90.00
#
_symmetry.space_group_name_H-M   'P 1'
#
loop_
_entity.id
_entity.type
_entity.pdbx_description
1 polymer ?
#
loop_
_entity_poly.entity_id
_entity_poly.type
_entity_poly.pdbx_seq_one_letter_code
_entity_poly.pdbx_strand_id
1 'polypeptide(L)'
;MFDMQMPNISVLLMATPHLRTRLSKLWAALRGDVSFTADRLVSFVANLVEDGGGDISWEDARWKGLISHPKPGAEADRENERGYEVDMHTLALEKSQGGNKLIRYHNLPERWRNNEFVWEGYRFIPGARWPALVFSMFQPHNETVNIQTHFVPLLAILSVILPWELMVTRHPFFSSLPSFSPVGISAFGFTPLPSSPADPMPKFFYLLAAGACLTCSTIWHTLAGCSDLWLLEAGARIDYVGIGWLISASVSGVVYYGFACQPAIMRFYISIAIMTGIAGSILPFQAWFDERKNKVPSPRLSYAI
;
A
#
# COMPACT_ATOMS: atom_id res chain seq x y z
N MET A 1 22.90 -24.80 -23.47
CA MET A 1 24.00 -24.94 -22.48
C MET A 1 24.87 -23.71 -22.62
N PHE A 2 24.55 -22.65 -21.87
CA PHE A 2 25.37 -21.44 -21.75
C PHE A 2 25.60 -21.23 -20.26
N ASP A 3 26.84 -21.46 -19.86
CA ASP A 3 27.35 -21.27 -18.51
C ASP A 3 27.77 -19.80 -18.39
N MET A 4 27.20 -19.07 -17.44
CA MET A 4 27.60 -17.70 -17.12
C MET A 4 28.14 -17.70 -15.70
N GLN A 5 29.46 -17.89 -15.59
CA GLN A 5 30.22 -17.64 -14.38
C GLN A 5 30.01 -16.20 -13.92
N MET A 6 29.43 -16.02 -12.74
CA MET A 6 29.45 -14.75 -12.05
C MET A 6 30.90 -14.36 -11.71
N PRO A 7 31.32 -13.10 -11.89
CA PRO A 7 32.59 -12.64 -11.35
C PRO A 7 32.57 -12.77 -9.82
N ASN A 8 33.60 -13.43 -9.30
CA ASN A 8 33.74 -13.76 -7.88
C ASN A 8 33.96 -12.49 -7.04
N ILE A 9 32.88 -11.94 -6.49
CA ILE A 9 32.87 -10.77 -5.57
C ILE A 9 33.76 -10.98 -4.33
N SER A 10 34.16 -12.23 -4.05
CA SER A 10 35.04 -12.56 -2.92
C SER A 10 36.43 -11.94 -3.03
N VAL A 11 36.91 -11.60 -4.24
CA VAL A 11 38.24 -11.00 -4.43
C VAL A 11 38.27 -9.52 -4.02
N LEU A 12 37.14 -8.80 -4.13
CA LEU A 12 37.06 -7.39 -3.71
C LEU A 12 36.94 -7.23 -2.18
N LEU A 13 36.40 -8.25 -1.50
CA LEU A 13 36.17 -8.24 -0.04
C LEU A 13 37.40 -8.65 0.79
N MET A 14 38.43 -9.22 0.17
CA MET A 14 39.66 -9.61 0.87
C MET A 14 40.65 -8.45 1.07
N ALA A 15 40.53 -7.35 0.32
CA ALA A 15 41.51 -6.26 0.33
C ALA A 15 41.34 -5.24 1.48
N THR A 16 40.24 -5.26 2.23
CA THR A 16 40.01 -4.28 3.32
C THR A 16 39.19 -4.88 4.47
N PRO A 17 39.82 -5.50 5.49
CA PRO A 17 39.10 -6.06 6.63
C PRO A 17 38.25 -4.99 7.37
N HIS A 18 38.65 -3.72 7.32
CA HIS A 18 37.86 -2.61 7.86
C HIS A 18 36.55 -2.33 7.11
N LEU A 19 36.48 -2.58 5.80
CA LEU A 19 35.28 -2.34 5.00
C LEU A 19 34.20 -3.39 5.29
N ARG A 20 34.60 -4.65 5.45
CA ARG A 20 33.69 -5.75 5.83
C ARG A 20 33.07 -5.51 7.20
N THR A 21 33.85 -5.07 8.18
CA THR A 21 33.35 -4.77 9.54
C THR A 21 32.46 -3.52 9.57
N ARG A 22 32.71 -2.54 8.70
CA ARG A 22 31.85 -1.35 8.56
C ARG A 22 30.56 -1.68 7.83
N LEU A 23 30.60 -2.50 6.78
CA LEU A 23 29.42 -2.98 6.07
C LEU A 23 28.57 -3.90 6.95
N SER A 24 29.15 -4.77 7.77
CA SER A 24 28.38 -5.62 8.69
C SER A 24 27.71 -4.80 9.80
N LYS A 25 28.37 -3.74 10.29
CA LYS A 25 27.77 -2.76 11.22
C LYS A 25 26.69 -1.93 10.55
N LEU A 26 26.90 -1.49 9.31
CA LEU A 26 25.91 -0.76 8.52
C LEU A 26 24.68 -1.64 8.23
N TRP A 27 24.90 -2.91 7.86
CA TRP A 27 23.83 -3.90 7.68
C TRP A 27 23.12 -4.13 9.01
N ALA A 28 23.82 -4.35 10.13
CA ALA A 28 23.20 -4.52 11.44
C ALA A 28 22.39 -3.29 11.90
N ALA A 29 22.88 -2.08 11.63
CA ALA A 29 22.18 -0.82 11.91
C ALA A 29 20.94 -0.64 11.01
N LEU A 30 21.05 -0.92 9.71
CA LEU A 30 19.93 -0.91 8.77
C LEU A 30 18.88 -1.98 9.10
N ARG A 31 19.30 -3.15 9.59
CA ARG A 31 18.41 -4.23 10.04
C ARG A 31 17.65 -3.81 11.30
N GLY A 32 18.29 -3.05 12.20
CA GLY A 32 17.69 -2.51 13.42
C GLY A 32 16.72 -1.35 13.16
N ASP A 33 17.05 -0.41 12.28
CA ASP A 33 16.18 0.74 11.98
C ASP A 33 15.02 0.40 11.05
N VAL A 34 15.24 -0.47 10.06
CA VAL A 34 14.15 -0.88 9.15
C VAL A 34 13.20 -1.85 9.84
N SER A 35 13.68 -2.77 10.69
CA SER A 35 12.77 -3.59 11.50
C SER A 35 12.04 -2.73 12.52
N PHE A 36 12.70 -1.77 13.17
CA PHE A 36 12.05 -0.87 14.12
C PHE A 36 11.00 0.03 13.44
N THR A 37 11.28 0.55 12.24
CA THR A 37 10.32 1.38 11.48
C THR A 37 9.19 0.53 10.89
N ALA A 38 9.49 -0.68 10.41
CA ALA A 38 8.49 -1.64 9.94
C ALA A 38 7.62 -2.16 11.09
N ASP A 39 8.19 -2.49 12.24
CA ASP A 39 7.47 -2.90 13.45
C ASP A 39 6.62 -1.75 13.98
N ARG A 40 7.07 -0.49 13.89
CA ARG A 40 6.23 0.67 14.22
C ARG A 40 5.15 0.94 13.18
N LEU A 41 5.38 0.68 11.90
CA LEU A 41 4.36 0.80 10.86
C LEU A 41 3.32 -0.32 11.00
N VAL A 42 3.77 -1.55 11.26
CA VAL A 42 2.93 -2.71 11.58
C VAL A 42 2.18 -2.48 12.89
N SER A 43 2.81 -1.94 13.93
CA SER A 43 2.16 -1.60 15.21
C SER A 43 1.22 -0.41 15.06
N PHE A 44 1.53 0.57 14.21
CA PHE A 44 0.65 1.69 13.93
C PHE A 44 -0.58 1.23 13.14
N VAL A 45 -0.40 0.36 12.15
CA VAL A 45 -1.51 -0.29 11.42
C VAL A 45 -2.29 -1.21 12.35
N ALA A 46 -1.63 -2.00 13.21
CA ALA A 46 -2.27 -2.85 14.20
C ALA A 46 -3.04 -2.04 15.24
N ASN A 47 -2.50 -0.92 15.73
CA ASN A 47 -3.18 -0.03 16.68
C ASN A 47 -4.33 0.74 16.03
N LEU A 48 -4.21 1.15 14.76
CA LEU A 48 -5.34 1.70 13.99
C LEU A 48 -6.47 0.67 13.78
N VAL A 49 -6.14 -0.62 13.84
CA VAL A 49 -7.09 -1.73 13.78
C VAL A 49 -7.63 -2.10 15.17
N GLU A 50 -6.81 -2.05 16.22
CA GLU A 50 -7.20 -2.33 17.61
C GLU A 50 -8.01 -1.21 18.28
N ASP A 51 -7.84 0.06 17.90
CA ASP A 51 -8.73 1.15 18.33
C ASP A 51 -10.12 1.08 17.64
N GLY A 52 -10.27 0.21 16.63
CA GLY A 52 -11.56 -0.26 16.11
C GLY A 52 -12.01 -1.61 16.69
N GLY A 53 -11.18 -2.20 17.55
CA GLY A 53 -11.31 -3.52 18.17
C GLY A 53 -11.47 -3.45 19.68
N GLY A 54 -12.19 -2.44 20.19
CA GLY A 54 -12.98 -2.68 21.41
C GLY A 54 -13.87 -3.90 21.16
N ASP A 55 -14.06 -4.73 22.17
CA ASP A 55 -14.86 -5.96 22.16
C ASP A 55 -16.27 -5.72 21.59
N ILE A 56 -16.39 -5.62 20.26
CA ILE A 56 -17.66 -5.64 19.55
C ILE A 56 -18.00 -7.11 19.51
N SER A 57 -18.60 -7.55 20.61
CA SER A 57 -19.66 -8.54 20.54
C SER A 57 -20.54 -8.18 19.35
N TRP A 58 -20.46 -8.96 18.27
CA TRP A 58 -21.39 -8.84 17.14
C TRP A 58 -22.82 -9.24 17.53
N GLU A 59 -23.10 -9.44 18.83
CA GLU A 59 -24.44 -9.60 19.39
C GLU A 59 -24.92 -8.34 20.11
N ASP A 60 -24.93 -7.19 19.45
CA ASP A 60 -25.67 -6.04 19.97
C ASP A 60 -27.18 -6.31 19.84
N ALA A 61 -27.77 -6.75 20.94
CA ALA A 61 -29.18 -7.07 21.14
C ALA A 61 -30.16 -5.89 20.90
N ARG A 62 -29.68 -4.76 20.38
CA ARG A 62 -30.46 -3.57 20.06
C ARG A 62 -31.07 -3.59 18.65
N TRP A 63 -30.62 -4.49 17.76
CA TRP A 63 -31.13 -4.63 16.39
C TRP A 63 -31.92 -5.93 16.13
N LYS A 64 -32.16 -6.76 17.15
CA LYS A 64 -32.97 -7.99 17.02
C LYS A 64 -34.43 -7.76 16.61
N GLY A 65 -34.93 -6.51 16.67
CA GLY A 65 -36.29 -6.16 16.27
C GLY A 65 -36.47 -5.70 14.82
N LEU A 66 -35.39 -5.54 14.04
CA LEU A 66 -35.44 -4.96 12.68
C LEU A 66 -34.79 -5.83 11.58
N ILE A 67 -34.31 -7.02 11.94
CA ILE A 67 -33.84 -8.02 10.99
C ILE A 67 -34.98 -9.01 10.77
N SER A 68 -35.52 -9.02 9.56
CA SER A 68 -36.37 -10.11 9.06
C SER A 68 -35.74 -11.44 9.47
N HIS A 69 -36.50 -12.30 10.16
CA HIS A 69 -36.04 -13.62 10.57
C HIS A 69 -35.22 -14.31 9.45
N PRO A 70 -34.03 -14.85 9.75
CA PRO A 70 -33.28 -15.63 8.78
C PRO A 70 -34.21 -16.72 8.22
N LYS A 71 -34.26 -16.86 6.90
CA LYS A 71 -35.02 -17.95 6.28
C LYS A 71 -34.54 -19.28 6.89
N PRO A 72 -35.45 -20.20 7.26
CA PRO A 72 -35.03 -21.53 7.71
C PRO A 72 -34.18 -22.18 6.61
N GLY A 73 -32.94 -22.58 6.95
CA GLY A 73 -31.92 -23.06 6.02
C GLY A 73 -30.70 -22.13 5.88
N ALA A 74 -30.84 -20.83 6.13
CA ALA A 74 -29.75 -19.87 5.95
C ALA A 74 -28.52 -20.12 6.85
N GLU A 75 -28.70 -20.71 8.03
CA GLU A 75 -27.59 -21.07 8.93
C GLU A 75 -26.77 -22.24 8.37
N ALA A 76 -27.44 -23.26 7.82
CA ALA A 76 -26.83 -24.43 7.21
C ALA A 76 -26.14 -24.07 5.89
N ASP A 77 -26.76 -23.19 5.08
CA ASP A 77 -26.16 -22.66 3.86
C ASP A 77 -24.86 -21.90 4.17
N ARG A 78 -24.85 -21.05 5.20
CA ARG A 78 -23.64 -20.34 5.66
C ARG A 78 -22.56 -21.26 6.21
N GLU A 79 -22.93 -22.35 6.86
CA GLU A 79 -21.97 -23.35 7.35
C GLU A 79 -21.33 -24.10 6.18
N ASN A 80 -22.13 -24.48 5.18
CA ASN A 80 -21.65 -25.13 3.97
C ASN A 80 -20.74 -24.21 3.13
N GLU A 81 -21.11 -22.93 2.97
CA GLU A 81 -20.27 -21.91 2.31
C GLU A 81 -18.94 -21.71 3.04
N ARG A 82 -18.96 -21.58 4.38
CA ARG A 82 -17.73 -21.49 5.19
C ARG A 82 -16.86 -22.74 5.03
N GLY A 83 -17.46 -23.94 5.05
CA GLY A 83 -16.74 -25.18 4.82
C GLY A 83 -16.07 -25.23 3.44
N TYR A 84 -16.79 -24.83 2.40
CA TYR A 84 -16.27 -24.73 1.04
C TYR A 84 -15.15 -23.69 0.90
N GLU A 85 -15.28 -22.54 1.55
CA GLU A 85 -14.25 -21.49 1.54
C GLU A 85 -12.96 -21.95 2.23
N VAL A 86 -13.07 -22.64 3.38
CA VAL A 86 -11.91 -23.22 4.09
C VAL A 86 -11.22 -24.30 3.26
N ASP A 87 -11.97 -25.15 2.56
CA ASP A 87 -11.42 -26.18 1.67
C ASP A 87 -10.65 -25.54 0.49
N MET A 88 -11.25 -24.55 -0.17
CA MET A 88 -10.62 -23.81 -1.27
C MET A 88 -9.37 -23.03 -0.82
N HIS A 89 -9.37 -22.45 0.38
CA HIS A 89 -8.20 -21.77 0.96
C HIS A 89 -7.05 -22.74 1.20
N THR A 90 -7.35 -23.89 1.81
CA THR A 90 -6.36 -24.96 2.06
C THR A 90 -5.77 -25.48 0.75
N LEU A 91 -6.61 -25.73 -0.26
CA LEU A 91 -6.19 -26.15 -1.58
C LEU A 91 -5.29 -25.10 -2.27
N ALA A 92 -5.60 -23.81 -2.12
CA ALA A 92 -4.80 -22.72 -2.67
C ALA A 92 -3.41 -22.66 -2.02
N LEU A 93 -3.32 -22.86 -0.70
CA LEU A 93 -2.05 -22.96 0.02
C LEU A 93 -1.22 -24.17 -0.42
N GLU A 94 -1.85 -25.32 -0.62
CA GLU A 94 -1.17 -26.51 -1.13
C GLU A 94 -0.60 -26.26 -2.54
N LYS A 95 -1.43 -25.73 -3.44
CA LYS A 95 -1.02 -25.42 -4.82
C LYS A 95 0.06 -24.34 -4.89
N SER A 96 0.06 -23.38 -3.97
CA SER A 96 1.10 -22.37 -3.84
C SER A 96 2.35 -22.89 -3.13
N GLN A 97 2.35 -24.13 -2.63
CA GLN A 97 3.41 -24.71 -1.81
C GLN A 97 3.75 -23.81 -0.60
N GLY A 98 2.70 -23.35 0.10
CA GLY A 98 2.83 -22.41 1.21
C GLY A 98 3.35 -21.03 0.80
N GLY A 99 3.06 -20.60 -0.43
CA GLY A 99 3.47 -19.30 -0.98
C GLY A 99 4.78 -19.28 -1.77
N ASN A 100 5.40 -20.44 -2.01
CA ASN A 100 6.65 -20.51 -2.79
C ASN A 100 6.42 -20.57 -4.31
N LYS A 101 5.19 -20.83 -4.76
CA LYS A 101 4.82 -20.98 -6.18
C LYS A 101 3.64 -20.08 -6.55
N LEU A 102 3.72 -19.49 -7.74
CA LEU A 102 2.61 -18.73 -8.32
C LEU A 102 1.48 -19.66 -8.76
N ILE A 103 0.25 -19.25 -8.49
CA ILE A 103 -0.96 -20.00 -8.82
C ILE A 103 -1.79 -19.31 -9.89
N ARG A 104 -2.73 -20.06 -10.46
CA ARG A 104 -3.69 -19.59 -11.47
C ARG A 104 -4.94 -19.02 -10.80
N TYR A 105 -5.64 -18.16 -11.52
CA TYR A 105 -6.87 -17.49 -11.07
C TYR A 105 -7.91 -18.48 -10.50
N HIS A 106 -8.15 -19.58 -11.21
CA HIS A 106 -9.13 -20.60 -10.79
C HIS A 106 -8.73 -21.39 -9.53
N ASN A 107 -7.46 -21.30 -9.11
CA ASN A 107 -6.97 -21.93 -7.88
C ASN A 107 -7.08 -21.01 -6.67
N LEU A 108 -7.43 -19.74 -6.85
CA LEU A 108 -7.67 -18.83 -5.74
C LEU A 108 -9.05 -19.10 -5.11
N PRO A 109 -9.21 -18.89 -3.81
CA PRO A 109 -10.53 -18.78 -3.20
C PRO A 109 -11.26 -17.56 -3.75
N GLU A 110 -12.59 -17.57 -3.72
CA GLU A 110 -13.41 -16.59 -4.42
C GLU A 110 -13.11 -15.14 -4.02
N ARG A 111 -12.89 -14.88 -2.73
CA ARG A 111 -12.60 -13.53 -2.21
C ARG A 111 -11.25 -12.95 -2.64
N TRP A 112 -10.32 -13.77 -3.15
CA TRP A 112 -9.03 -13.34 -3.69
C TRP A 112 -9.07 -13.12 -5.22
N ARG A 113 -10.19 -13.47 -5.87
CA ARG A 113 -10.35 -13.38 -7.33
C ARG A 113 -10.74 -11.97 -7.77
N ASN A 114 -9.75 -11.08 -7.84
CA ASN A 114 -9.96 -9.68 -8.21
C ASN A 114 -10.30 -9.48 -9.70
N ASN A 115 -9.54 -10.09 -10.61
CA ASN A 115 -9.69 -9.88 -12.05
C ASN A 115 -9.64 -11.19 -12.83
N GLU A 116 -10.73 -11.56 -13.50
CA GLU A 116 -10.87 -12.83 -14.24
C GLU A 116 -10.11 -12.87 -15.56
N PHE A 117 -9.67 -11.73 -16.07
CA PHE A 117 -8.88 -11.64 -17.30
C PHE A 117 -7.39 -11.90 -17.06
N VAL A 118 -6.95 -11.90 -15.80
CA VAL A 118 -5.59 -12.29 -15.42
C VAL A 118 -5.62 -13.74 -14.98
N TRP A 119 -5.04 -14.65 -15.76
CA TRP A 119 -5.25 -16.08 -15.55
C TRP A 119 -4.18 -16.75 -14.68
N GLU A 120 -3.00 -16.16 -14.57
CA GLU A 120 -1.86 -16.73 -13.86
C GLU A 120 -0.97 -15.66 -13.22
N GLY A 121 0.02 -16.12 -12.43
CA GLY A 121 0.99 -15.26 -11.79
C GLY A 121 0.58 -14.76 -10.40
N TYR A 122 -0.43 -15.36 -9.76
CA TYR A 122 -0.90 -14.96 -8.45
C TYR A 122 -0.02 -15.49 -7.32
N ARG A 123 0.28 -14.64 -6.34
CA ARG A 123 0.89 -15.02 -5.08
C ARG A 123 -0.18 -15.44 -4.08
N PHE A 124 0.15 -16.38 -3.20
CA PHE A 124 -0.71 -16.81 -2.10
C PHE A 124 0.15 -17.20 -0.89
N ILE A 125 0.68 -16.18 -0.21
CA ILE A 125 1.71 -16.28 0.83
C ILE A 125 1.09 -16.05 2.21
N PRO A 126 1.29 -16.94 3.21
CA PRO A 126 0.85 -16.71 4.58
C PRO A 126 1.35 -15.39 5.17
N GLY A 127 0.50 -14.64 5.87
CA GLY A 127 0.89 -13.38 6.50
C GLY A 127 2.00 -13.57 7.55
N ALA A 128 2.04 -14.73 8.21
CA ALA A 128 3.15 -15.14 9.07
C ALA A 128 4.52 -15.14 8.35
N ARG A 129 4.53 -15.27 7.02
CA ARG A 129 5.72 -15.14 6.15
C ARG A 129 5.86 -13.74 5.57
N TRP A 130 5.58 -12.70 6.35
CA TRP A 130 5.66 -11.29 5.93
C TRP A 130 6.97 -10.90 5.20
N PRO A 131 8.17 -11.42 5.54
CA PRO A 131 9.37 -11.06 4.78
C PRO A 131 9.29 -11.55 3.33
N ALA A 132 8.68 -12.73 3.11
CA ALA A 132 8.49 -13.25 1.76
C ALA A 132 7.52 -12.38 0.95
N LEU A 133 6.49 -11.82 1.58
CA LEU A 133 5.60 -10.83 0.96
C LEU A 133 6.39 -9.58 0.53
N VAL A 134 7.17 -9.00 1.44
CA VAL A 134 7.98 -7.79 1.14
C VAL A 134 9.01 -8.06 0.04
N PHE A 135 9.77 -9.15 0.11
CA PHE A 135 10.75 -9.47 -0.93
C PHE A 135 10.11 -9.85 -2.27
N SER A 136 8.86 -10.32 -2.27
CA SER A 136 8.14 -10.62 -3.51
C SER A 136 7.90 -9.38 -4.37
N MET A 137 7.96 -8.16 -3.82
CA MET A 137 7.89 -6.89 -4.57
C MET A 137 8.87 -6.80 -5.74
N PHE A 138 9.99 -7.53 -5.67
CA PHE A 138 11.06 -7.55 -6.66
C PHE A 138 11.07 -8.81 -7.52
N GLN A 139 10.03 -9.64 -7.42
CA GLN A 139 9.87 -10.86 -8.20
C GLN A 139 8.79 -10.66 -9.28
N PRO A 140 8.85 -11.37 -10.41
CA PRO A 140 7.83 -11.29 -11.45
C PRO A 140 6.56 -12.05 -11.05
N HIS A 141 5.42 -11.37 -11.06
CA HIS A 141 4.08 -11.87 -10.75
C HIS A 141 3.01 -10.88 -11.28
N ASN A 142 1.72 -11.19 -11.10
CA ASN A 142 0.62 -10.40 -11.63
C ASN A 142 0.56 -8.94 -11.11
N GLU A 143 1.03 -8.69 -9.89
CA GLU A 143 1.10 -7.35 -9.28
C GLU A 143 2.43 -6.59 -9.49
N THR A 144 3.44 -7.13 -10.21
CA THR A 144 4.79 -6.53 -10.22
C THR A 144 4.78 -5.11 -10.78
N VAL A 145 4.08 -4.90 -11.89
CA VAL A 145 3.97 -3.57 -12.51
C VAL A 145 3.28 -2.61 -11.55
N ASN A 146 2.15 -3.01 -10.96
CA ASN A 146 1.42 -2.20 -10.00
C ASN A 146 2.32 -1.78 -8.82
N ILE A 147 3.08 -2.70 -8.23
CA ILE A 147 4.01 -2.35 -7.14
C ILE A 147 5.04 -1.33 -7.62
N GLN A 148 5.71 -1.58 -8.74
CA GLN A 148 6.82 -0.74 -9.19
C GLN A 148 6.36 0.64 -9.68
N THR A 149 5.16 0.74 -10.29
CA THR A 149 4.59 2.03 -10.71
C THR A 149 4.23 2.95 -9.55
N HIS A 150 4.01 2.42 -8.35
CA HIS A 150 3.78 3.22 -7.14
C HIS A 150 5.06 3.40 -6.30
N PHE A 151 5.89 2.36 -6.20
CA PHE A 151 7.12 2.37 -5.40
C PHE A 151 8.21 3.30 -5.96
N VAL A 152 8.44 3.29 -7.28
CA VAL A 152 9.50 4.13 -7.87
C VAL A 152 9.18 5.63 -7.72
N PRO A 153 7.96 6.12 -8.02
CA PRO A 153 7.60 7.50 -7.75
C PRO A 153 7.61 7.85 -6.25
N LEU A 154 7.30 6.90 -5.36
CA LEU A 154 7.44 7.12 -3.92
C LEU A 154 8.89 7.46 -3.55
N LEU A 155 9.87 6.70 -4.06
CA LEU A 155 11.29 6.99 -3.83
C LEU A 155 11.67 8.38 -4.37
N ALA A 156 11.14 8.78 -5.52
CA ALA A 156 11.36 10.11 -6.07
C ALA A 156 10.78 11.21 -5.15
N ILE A 157 9.54 11.04 -4.65
CA ILE A 157 8.92 12.00 -3.71
C ILE A 157 9.67 12.05 -2.39
N LEU A 158 10.07 10.90 -1.82
CA LEU A 158 10.87 10.85 -0.59
C LEU A 158 12.22 11.55 -0.79
N SER A 159 12.85 11.44 -1.96
CA SER A 159 14.07 12.18 -2.28
C SER A 159 13.87 13.69 -2.39
N VAL A 160 12.63 14.19 -2.51
CA VAL A 160 12.30 15.63 -2.49
C VAL A 160 11.91 16.09 -1.08
N ILE A 161 11.14 15.28 -0.34
CA ILE A 161 10.65 15.61 1.00
C ILE A 161 11.75 15.45 2.07
N LEU A 162 12.52 14.36 2.04
CA LEU A 162 13.51 14.07 3.10
C LEU A 162 14.68 15.07 3.11
N PRO A 163 15.23 15.54 1.98
CA PRO A 163 16.25 16.59 2.00
C PRO A 163 15.72 17.95 2.46
N TRP A 164 14.41 18.20 2.43
CA TRP A 164 13.84 19.42 3.00
C TRP A 164 14.02 19.46 4.52
N GLU A 165 13.83 18.34 5.21
CA GLU A 165 14.07 18.17 6.65
C GLU A 165 15.57 18.00 6.99
N LEU A 166 16.35 17.34 6.12
CA LEU A 166 17.80 17.22 6.28
C LEU A 166 18.52 18.58 6.08
N MET A 167 17.91 19.51 5.34
CA MET A 167 18.39 20.89 5.17
C MET A 167 18.03 21.79 6.37
N VAL A 168 17.04 21.40 7.19
CA VAL A 168 16.74 22.05 8.48
C VAL A 168 17.66 21.55 9.60
N THR A 169 18.20 20.33 9.49
CA THR A 169 19.11 19.74 10.49
C THR A 169 20.56 19.73 10.02
N ARG A 170 21.27 20.84 10.28
CA ARG A 170 22.73 20.94 10.30
C ARG A 170 23.36 19.94 11.29
N HIS A 171 23.37 18.65 10.98
CA HIS A 171 23.97 17.62 11.83
C HIS A 171 25.41 17.31 11.37
N PRO A 172 26.44 17.50 12.21
CA PRO A 172 27.87 17.39 11.86
C PRO A 172 28.35 15.98 11.44
N PHE A 173 27.47 14.98 11.50
CA PHE A 173 27.76 13.62 10.99
C PHE A 173 27.75 13.55 9.45
N PHE A 174 26.78 14.20 8.79
CA PHE A 174 26.61 14.11 7.33
C PHE A 174 27.60 14.96 6.53
N SER A 175 28.26 15.92 7.17
CA SER A 175 29.34 16.72 6.55
C SER A 175 30.64 15.94 6.30
N SER A 176 30.72 14.69 6.75
CA SER A 176 31.92 13.84 6.63
C SER A 176 31.80 12.74 5.56
N LEU A 177 30.62 12.57 4.96
CA LEU A 177 30.44 11.67 3.83
C LEU A 177 30.85 12.40 2.54
N PRO A 178 31.51 11.71 1.59
CA PRO A 178 31.75 12.29 0.28
C PRO A 178 30.41 12.72 -0.30
N SER A 179 30.35 13.97 -0.78
CA SER A 179 29.18 14.49 -1.48
C SER A 179 28.82 13.51 -2.58
N PHE A 180 27.81 12.68 -2.35
CA PHE A 180 27.12 12.04 -3.45
C PHE A 180 26.55 13.21 -4.24
N SER A 181 27.06 13.40 -5.45
CA SER A 181 26.36 14.24 -6.42
C SER A 181 24.92 13.74 -6.36
N PRO A 182 23.94 14.57 -5.94
CA PRO A 182 22.57 14.13 -5.97
C PRO A 182 22.37 13.61 -7.38
N VAL A 183 21.92 12.36 -7.54
CA VAL A 183 21.39 11.93 -8.83
C VAL A 183 20.39 13.01 -9.17
N GLY A 184 20.78 13.87 -10.12
CA GLY A 184 20.21 15.20 -10.17
C GLY A 184 18.75 15.04 -10.46
N ILE A 185 17.88 15.41 -9.53
CA ILE A 185 16.45 15.57 -9.83
C ILE A 185 16.29 16.56 -11.00
N SER A 186 17.29 17.43 -11.20
CA SER A 186 17.51 18.24 -12.40
C SER A 186 17.73 17.46 -13.70
N ALA A 187 18.31 16.26 -13.67
CA ALA A 187 18.45 15.38 -14.84
C ALA A 187 17.11 14.78 -15.28
N PHE A 188 16.12 14.73 -14.39
CA PHE A 188 14.72 14.39 -14.71
C PHE A 188 13.91 15.60 -15.21
N GLY A 189 14.55 16.75 -15.48
CA GLY A 189 13.87 17.94 -16.01
C GLY A 189 13.01 18.68 -14.99
N PHE A 190 13.00 18.28 -13.71
CA PHE A 190 12.47 19.11 -12.63
C PHE A 190 13.47 20.23 -12.36
N THR A 191 13.44 21.26 -13.22
CA THR A 191 14.16 22.51 -12.97
C THR A 191 13.78 23.03 -11.59
N PRO A 192 14.73 23.39 -10.70
CA PRO A 192 14.38 24.18 -9.54
C PRO A 192 13.71 25.45 -10.08
N LEU A 193 12.41 25.56 -9.87
CA LEU A 193 11.67 26.75 -10.27
C LEU A 193 12.39 27.97 -9.66
N PRO A 194 12.43 29.10 -10.38
CA PRO A 194 12.94 30.34 -9.81
C PRO A 194 12.26 30.60 -8.46
N SER A 195 12.98 31.23 -7.53
CA SER A 195 12.43 31.60 -6.23
C SER A 195 11.13 32.38 -6.43
N SER A 196 10.01 31.72 -6.16
CA SER A 196 8.69 32.30 -6.28
C SER A 196 8.29 32.88 -4.93
N PRO A 197 7.71 34.09 -4.88
CA PRO A 197 7.09 34.60 -3.65
C PRO A 197 5.82 33.83 -3.27
N ALA A 198 5.38 32.86 -4.08
CA ALA A 198 4.23 32.02 -3.78
C ALA A 198 4.49 31.15 -2.53
N ASP A 199 3.48 31.10 -1.65
CA ASP A 199 3.47 30.28 -0.45
C ASP A 199 3.78 28.81 -0.79
N PRO A 200 4.81 28.18 -0.21
CA PRO A 200 5.16 26.79 -0.52
C PRO A 200 4.23 25.76 0.15
N MET A 201 3.36 26.15 1.07
CA MET A 201 2.55 25.23 1.89
C MET A 201 1.66 24.28 1.06
N PRO A 202 0.90 24.74 0.04
CA PRO A 202 0.08 23.83 -0.77
C PRO A 202 0.89 22.76 -1.50
N LYS A 203 2.09 23.11 -1.98
CA LYS A 203 3.01 22.17 -2.63
C LYS A 203 3.50 21.12 -1.64
N PHE A 204 3.84 21.53 -0.42
CA PHE A 204 4.26 20.62 0.64
C PHE A 204 3.15 19.61 0.99
N PHE A 205 1.92 20.08 1.25
CA PHE A 205 0.80 19.19 1.55
C PHE A 205 0.43 18.27 0.40
N TYR A 206 0.50 18.74 -0.84
CA TYR A 206 0.32 17.89 -2.02
C TYR A 206 1.36 16.78 -2.08
N LEU A 207 2.65 17.10 -1.93
CA LEU A 207 3.72 16.10 -1.98
C LEU A 207 3.62 15.11 -0.82
N LEU A 208 3.25 15.56 0.38
CA LEU A 208 3.00 14.69 1.53
C LEU A 208 1.84 13.73 1.26
N ALA A 209 0.70 14.24 0.77
CA ALA A 209 -0.46 13.41 0.44
C ALA A 209 -0.18 12.43 -0.71
N ALA A 210 0.58 12.86 -1.73
CA ALA A 210 1.04 12.00 -2.81
C ALA A 210 1.97 10.90 -2.31
N GLY A 211 2.95 11.23 -1.46
CA GLY A 211 3.82 10.25 -0.83
C GLY A 211 3.06 9.24 0.03
N ALA A 212 2.09 9.70 0.82
CA ALA A 212 1.21 8.83 1.61
C ALA A 212 0.38 7.89 0.70
N CYS A 213 -0.27 8.42 -0.34
CA CYS A 213 -1.05 7.62 -1.29
C CYS A 213 -0.20 6.55 -1.99
N LEU A 214 0.98 6.90 -2.50
CA LEU A 214 1.89 5.94 -3.14
C LEU A 214 2.39 4.87 -2.15
N THR A 215 2.60 5.24 -0.88
CA THR A 215 2.96 4.29 0.19
C THR A 215 1.82 3.30 0.44
N CYS A 216 0.60 3.79 0.64
CA CYS A 216 -0.59 2.95 0.83
C CYS A 216 -0.78 1.97 -0.36
N SER A 217 -0.66 2.46 -1.58
CA SER A 217 -0.80 1.63 -2.79
C SER A 217 0.30 0.59 -2.93
N THR A 218 1.55 0.95 -2.64
CA THR A 218 2.68 0.00 -2.64
C THR A 218 2.47 -1.11 -1.60
N ILE A 219 2.01 -0.75 -0.39
CA ILE A 219 1.68 -1.71 0.67
C ILE A 219 0.53 -2.62 0.21
N TRP A 220 -0.54 -2.06 -0.32
CA TRP A 220 -1.69 -2.83 -0.79
C TRP A 220 -1.31 -3.85 -1.86
N HIS A 221 -0.65 -3.43 -2.95
CA HIS A 221 -0.24 -4.35 -4.00
C HIS A 221 0.79 -5.39 -3.53
N THR A 222 1.52 -5.12 -2.44
CA THR A 222 2.36 -6.12 -1.77
C THR A 222 1.52 -7.12 -0.99
N LEU A 223 0.54 -6.65 -0.20
CA LEU A 223 -0.39 -7.45 0.60
C LEU A 223 -1.43 -8.21 -0.24
N ALA A 224 -1.69 -7.80 -1.48
CA ALA A 224 -2.59 -8.50 -2.41
C ALA A 224 -2.15 -9.95 -2.70
N GLY A 225 -0.89 -10.30 -2.43
CA GLY A 225 -0.37 -11.66 -2.49
C GLY A 225 -0.55 -12.48 -1.22
N CYS A 226 -1.14 -11.93 -0.16
CA CYS A 226 -1.29 -12.56 1.13
C CYS A 226 -2.47 -13.54 1.16
N SER A 227 -2.31 -14.69 1.80
CA SER A 227 -3.41 -15.64 2.05
C SER A 227 -4.30 -15.23 3.21
N ASP A 228 -3.93 -14.23 4.00
CA ASP A 228 -4.71 -13.82 5.17
C ASP A 228 -5.64 -12.69 4.72
N LEU A 229 -6.94 -13.00 4.71
CA LEU A 229 -7.93 -12.14 4.06
C LEU A 229 -8.05 -10.77 4.70
N TRP A 230 -7.87 -10.71 6.02
CA TRP A 230 -7.94 -9.46 6.76
C TRP A 230 -6.81 -8.49 6.35
N LEU A 231 -5.59 -9.00 6.07
CA LEU A 231 -4.47 -8.18 5.59
C LEU A 231 -4.73 -7.68 4.18
N LEU A 232 -5.29 -8.53 3.34
CA LEU A 232 -5.69 -8.17 1.99
C LEU A 232 -6.75 -7.05 2.05
N GLU A 233 -7.86 -7.27 2.73
CA GLU A 233 -8.95 -6.28 2.78
C GLU A 233 -8.55 -4.98 3.50
N ALA A 234 -7.79 -5.06 4.59
CA ALA A 234 -7.30 -3.87 5.28
C ALA A 234 -6.37 -3.05 4.37
N GLY A 235 -5.48 -3.70 3.63
CA GLY A 235 -4.60 -3.06 2.65
C GLY A 235 -5.40 -2.31 1.58
N ALA A 236 -6.41 -2.94 1.00
CA ALA A 236 -7.27 -2.32 -0.01
C ALA A 236 -7.99 -1.08 0.52
N ARG A 237 -8.55 -1.17 1.73
CA ARG A 237 -9.25 -0.04 2.38
C ARG A 237 -8.32 1.16 2.60
N ILE A 238 -7.12 0.90 3.11
CA ILE A 238 -6.10 1.95 3.35
C ILE A 238 -5.66 2.62 2.03
N ASP A 239 -5.54 1.86 0.93
CA ASP A 239 -5.23 2.43 -0.38
C ASP A 239 -6.30 3.41 -0.87
N TYR A 240 -7.59 3.05 -0.71
CA TYR A 240 -8.70 3.95 -1.02
C TYR A 240 -8.68 5.25 -0.21
N VAL A 241 -8.30 5.18 1.08
CA VAL A 241 -8.11 6.38 1.91
C VAL A 241 -7.01 7.28 1.34
N GLY A 242 -5.90 6.69 0.88
CA GLY A 242 -4.79 7.41 0.26
C GLY A 242 -5.23 8.22 -0.97
N ILE A 243 -6.04 7.62 -1.84
CA ILE A 243 -6.59 8.29 -3.04
C ILE A 243 -7.44 9.50 -2.65
N GLY A 244 -8.32 9.35 -1.65
CA GLY A 244 -9.20 10.44 -1.18
C GLY A 244 -8.41 11.66 -0.70
N TRP A 245 -7.35 11.45 0.09
CA TRP A 245 -6.51 12.54 0.59
C TRP A 245 -5.62 13.17 -0.48
N LEU A 246 -5.12 12.40 -1.45
CA LEU A 246 -4.39 12.94 -2.60
C LEU A 246 -5.28 13.90 -3.41
N ILE A 247 -6.53 13.49 -3.70
CA ILE A 247 -7.50 14.35 -4.40
C ILE A 247 -7.78 15.60 -3.58
N SER A 248 -8.07 15.45 -2.28
CA SER A 248 -8.35 16.58 -1.38
C SER A 248 -7.22 17.61 -1.36
N ALA A 249 -5.97 17.17 -1.20
CA ALA A 249 -4.80 18.05 -1.19
C ALA A 249 -4.56 18.73 -2.54
N SER A 250 -4.75 18.01 -3.65
CA SER A 250 -4.59 18.57 -5.00
C SER A 250 -5.58 19.71 -5.29
N VAL A 251 -6.87 19.48 -5.00
CA VAL A 251 -7.93 20.48 -5.19
C VAL A 251 -7.70 21.67 -4.26
N SER A 252 -7.38 21.40 -2.99
CA SER A 252 -7.11 22.47 -2.01
C SER A 252 -5.96 23.37 -2.46
N GLY A 253 -4.90 22.81 -3.05
CA GLY A 253 -3.78 23.60 -3.55
C GLY A 253 -4.10 24.45 -4.76
N VAL A 254 -4.87 23.93 -5.72
CA VAL A 254 -5.34 24.71 -6.88
C VAL A 254 -6.24 25.86 -6.42
N VAL A 255 -7.19 25.59 -5.52
CA VAL A 255 -8.11 26.59 -4.97
C VAL A 255 -7.35 27.66 -4.19
N TYR A 256 -6.34 27.28 -3.41
CA TYR A 256 -5.53 28.22 -2.63
C TYR A 256 -4.88 29.28 -3.52
N TYR A 257 -4.22 28.88 -4.60
CA TYR A 257 -3.61 29.83 -5.53
C TYR A 257 -4.64 30.54 -6.42
N GLY A 258 -5.66 29.83 -6.90
CA GLY A 258 -6.67 30.37 -7.81
C GLY A 258 -7.57 31.45 -7.19
N PHE A 259 -7.84 31.35 -5.88
CA PHE A 259 -8.68 32.30 -5.15
C PHE A 259 -7.89 33.12 -4.12
N ALA A 260 -6.59 33.33 -4.33
CA ALA A 260 -5.74 34.08 -3.40
C ALA A 260 -6.29 35.48 -3.06
N CYS A 261 -6.95 36.15 -4.02
CA CYS A 261 -7.58 37.46 -3.82
C CYS A 261 -9.01 37.41 -3.23
N GLN A 262 -9.59 36.22 -3.06
CA GLN A 262 -10.97 36.01 -2.62
C GLN A 262 -11.03 34.97 -1.48
N PRO A 263 -10.61 35.34 -0.26
CA PRO A 263 -10.37 34.38 0.81
C PRO A 263 -11.62 33.67 1.32
N ALA A 264 -12.82 34.26 1.17
CA ALA A 264 -14.07 33.61 1.53
C ALA A 264 -14.39 32.41 0.62
N ILE A 265 -14.26 32.59 -0.70
CA ILE A 265 -14.51 31.56 -1.70
C ILE A 265 -13.44 30.46 -1.62
N MET A 266 -12.18 30.86 -1.42
CA MET A 266 -11.07 29.95 -1.17
C MET A 266 -11.35 29.00 -0.01
N ARG A 267 -11.70 29.54 1.17
CA ARG A 267 -11.99 28.73 2.36
C ARG A 267 -13.20 27.81 2.16
N PHE A 268 -14.23 28.29 1.48
CA PHE A 268 -15.41 27.50 1.17
C PHE A 268 -15.05 26.24 0.37
N TYR A 269 -14.36 26.39 -0.77
CA TYR A 269 -13.99 25.24 -1.61
C TYR A 269 -12.95 24.32 -0.95
N ILE A 270 -12.00 24.86 -0.18
CA ILE A 270 -11.07 24.03 0.61
C ILE A 270 -11.84 23.20 1.65
N SER A 271 -12.85 23.76 2.31
CA SER A 271 -13.64 23.00 3.29
C SER A 271 -14.39 21.82 2.64
N ILE A 272 -14.93 22.01 1.44
CA ILE A 272 -15.56 20.93 0.66
C ILE A 272 -14.55 19.85 0.30
N ALA A 273 -13.34 20.24 -0.13
CA ALA A 273 -12.27 19.28 -0.45
C ALA A 273 -11.88 18.45 0.77
N ILE A 274 -11.77 19.07 1.95
CA ILE A 274 -11.48 18.38 3.22
C ILE A 274 -12.62 17.43 3.60
N MET A 275 -13.87 17.88 3.51
CA MET A 275 -15.03 17.02 3.78
C MET A 275 -15.07 15.80 2.86
N THR A 276 -14.70 15.96 1.60
CA THR A 276 -14.59 14.86 0.64
C THR A 276 -13.48 13.88 1.02
N GLY A 277 -12.33 14.38 1.52
CA GLY A 277 -11.25 13.54 2.07
C GLY A 277 -11.69 12.73 3.29
N ILE A 278 -12.44 13.35 4.20
CA ILE A 278 -13.04 12.67 5.37
C ILE A 278 -14.04 11.59 4.93
N ALA A 279 -14.95 11.92 4.00
CA ALA A 279 -15.88 10.93 3.45
C ALA A 279 -15.13 9.76 2.79
N GLY A 280 -14.07 10.05 2.03
CA GLY A 280 -13.17 9.05 1.45
C GLY A 280 -12.39 8.21 2.47
N SER A 281 -12.31 8.64 3.73
CA SER A 281 -11.73 7.86 4.83
C SER A 281 -12.74 6.94 5.53
N ILE A 282 -14.03 7.25 5.42
CA ILE A 282 -15.11 6.50 6.10
C ILE A 282 -15.73 5.45 5.18
N LEU A 283 -15.98 5.82 3.91
CA LEU A 283 -16.69 4.96 2.96
C LEU A 283 -15.99 3.63 2.66
N PRO A 284 -14.64 3.56 2.52
CA PRO A 284 -13.95 2.29 2.27
C PRO A 284 -14.15 1.22 3.35
N PHE A 285 -14.45 1.63 4.58
CA PHE A 285 -14.66 0.71 5.71
C PHE A 285 -16.08 0.15 5.78
N GLN A 286 -16.97 0.57 4.88
CA GLN A 286 -18.30 -0.02 4.78
C GLN A 286 -18.23 -1.38 4.10
N ALA A 287 -18.92 -2.38 4.65
CA ALA A 287 -18.88 -3.76 4.17
C ALA A 287 -19.22 -3.91 2.67
N TRP A 288 -20.06 -3.02 2.14
CA TRP A 288 -20.47 -3.04 0.73
C TRP A 288 -19.43 -2.42 -0.22
N PHE A 289 -18.49 -1.62 0.26
CA PHE A 289 -17.70 -0.75 -0.61
C PHE A 289 -16.80 -1.53 -1.58
N ASP A 290 -16.13 -2.57 -1.08
CA ASP A 290 -15.11 -3.30 -1.83
C ASP A 290 -15.62 -4.58 -2.54
N GLU A 291 -16.93 -4.84 -2.46
CA GLU A 291 -17.52 -6.04 -3.05
C GLU A 291 -17.35 -6.10 -4.58
N ARG A 292 -17.05 -7.29 -5.12
CA ARG A 292 -16.82 -7.51 -6.56
C ARG A 292 -17.98 -7.00 -7.43
N LYS A 293 -19.23 -7.12 -6.96
CA LYS A 293 -20.44 -6.66 -7.66
C LYS A 293 -20.46 -5.15 -7.96
N ASN A 294 -19.71 -4.36 -7.18
CA ASN A 294 -19.61 -2.92 -7.36
C ASN A 294 -18.45 -2.52 -8.28
N LYS A 295 -17.55 -3.45 -8.60
CA LYS A 295 -16.39 -3.25 -9.49
C LYS A 295 -16.68 -3.71 -10.92
N VAL A 296 -17.50 -4.75 -11.08
CA VAL A 296 -17.84 -5.34 -12.38
C VAL A 296 -19.32 -5.10 -12.66
N PRO A 297 -19.70 -4.49 -13.80
CA PRO A 297 -21.09 -4.44 -14.20
C PRO A 297 -21.64 -5.86 -14.25
N SER A 298 -22.82 -6.10 -13.65
CA SER A 298 -23.45 -7.42 -13.74
C SER A 298 -23.50 -7.86 -15.21
N PRO A 299 -23.16 -9.12 -15.53
CA PRO A 299 -23.41 -9.62 -16.86
C PRO A 299 -24.92 -9.48 -17.07
N ARG A 300 -25.34 -8.54 -17.92
CA ARG A 300 -26.71 -8.58 -18.44
C ARG A 300 -26.81 -9.94 -19.09
N LEU A 301 -27.67 -10.82 -18.56
CA LEU A 301 -28.06 -12.03 -19.25
C LEU A 301 -28.48 -11.61 -20.66
N SER A 302 -27.59 -11.80 -21.62
CA SER A 302 -27.93 -11.78 -23.03
C SER A 302 -28.45 -13.18 -23.34
N TYR A 303 -29.59 -13.50 -22.75
CA TYR A 303 -30.45 -14.61 -23.16
C TYR A 303 -31.76 -14.00 -23.66
N ALA A 304 -31.67 -13.45 -24.86
CA ALA A 304 -32.71 -13.18 -25.83
C ALA A 304 -31.89 -12.86 -27.10
N ILE A 305 -31.79 -13.72 -28.11
CA ILE A 305 -32.81 -14.42 -28.89
C ILE A 305 -32.21 -15.73 -29.40
#